data_AF-A0A429FUC9-F1
#
_entry.id   AF-A0A429FUC9-F1
#
_cell.length_a   1.000
_cell.length_b   1.000
_cell.length_c   1.000
_cell.angle_alpha   90.00
_cell.angle_beta   90.00
_cell.angle_gamma   90.00
#
_symmetry.space_group_name_H-M   'P 1'
#
loop_
_entity.id
_entity.type
_entity.pdbx_description
1 polymer ?
#
loop_
_entity_poly.entity_id
_entity_poly.type
_entity_poly.pdbx_seq_one_letter_code
_entity_poly.pdbx_strand_id
1 'polypeptide(L)'
;MTGIDRDGNGKIDMLPGETVAQLNRLRAAGDELDPAWVLQRGKIDVPGQIGTGPLGRAFTALYTTPRTAVASAMDQIPGIYRQLADNGGQAVQAYQAADGTIAGRFDR
;
A
#
# COMPACT_ATOMS: atom_id res chain seq x y z
N MET A 1 9.97 -14.43 -13.07
CA MET A 1 9.72 -13.63 -14.28
C MET A 1 10.98 -13.66 -15.12
N THR A 2 10.99 -14.39 -16.23
CA THR A 2 11.99 -14.24 -17.29
C THR A 2 11.55 -13.07 -18.15
N GLY A 3 12.27 -11.96 -18.09
CA GLY A 3 11.97 -10.77 -18.88
C GLY A 3 12.16 -11.02 -20.37
N ILE A 4 11.30 -10.45 -21.20
CA ILE A 4 11.41 -10.45 -22.65
C ILE A 4 11.76 -9.02 -23.07
N ASP A 5 12.80 -8.89 -23.88
CA ASP A 5 13.14 -7.66 -24.61
C ASP A 5 12.40 -7.72 -25.96
N ARG A 6 11.30 -6.96 -26.10
CA ARG A 6 10.44 -6.97 -27.29
C ARG A 6 10.86 -5.94 -28.33
N ASP A 7 11.52 -4.86 -27.92
CA ASP A 7 11.93 -3.78 -28.82
C ASP A 7 13.41 -3.90 -29.26
N GLY A 8 14.14 -4.89 -28.73
CA GLY A 8 15.52 -5.20 -29.09
C GLY A 8 16.53 -4.19 -28.54
N ASN A 9 16.16 -3.42 -27.51
CA ASN A 9 17.01 -2.39 -26.92
C ASN A 9 18.01 -2.92 -25.86
N GLY A 10 17.99 -4.23 -25.59
CA GLY A 10 18.84 -4.90 -24.61
C GLY A 10 18.34 -4.79 -23.17
N LYS A 11 17.13 -4.29 -22.94
CA LYS A 11 16.50 -4.15 -21.61
C LYS A 11 15.26 -5.02 -21.53
N ILE A 12 14.98 -5.52 -20.33
CA ILE A 12 13.75 -6.25 -20.07
C ILE A 12 12.58 -5.27 -20.09
N ASP A 13 11.57 -5.58 -20.90
CA ASP A 13 10.36 -4.78 -20.96
C ASP A 13 9.43 -5.05 -19.79
N MET A 14 8.81 -3.97 -19.32
CA MET A 14 7.66 -4.05 -18.43
C MET A 14 6.45 -4.52 -19.24
N LEU A 15 5.57 -5.32 -18.62
CA LEU A 15 4.25 -5.64 -19.18
C LEU A 15 3.22 -4.63 -18.64
N PRO A 16 2.94 -3.50 -19.33
CA PRO A 16 2.27 -2.36 -18.69
C PRO A 16 0.86 -2.71 -18.21
N GLY A 17 0.13 -3.52 -18.98
CA GLY A 17 -1.21 -3.99 -18.61
C GLY A 17 -1.20 -4.85 -17.34
N GLU A 18 -0.25 -5.79 -17.22
CA GLU A 18 -0.14 -6.62 -16.02
C GLU A 18 0.31 -5.79 -14.81
N THR A 19 1.30 -4.92 -15.00
CA THR A 19 1.79 -4.04 -13.93
C THR A 19 0.68 -3.12 -13.42
N VAL A 20 -0.11 -2.50 -14.30
CA VAL A 20 -1.29 -1.70 -13.92
C VAL A 20 -2.30 -2.54 -13.16
N ALA A 21 -2.57 -3.78 -13.59
CA ALA A 21 -3.51 -4.66 -12.88
C ALA A 21 -3.04 -4.96 -11.45
N GLN A 22 -1.74 -5.19 -11.22
CA GLN A 22 -1.21 -5.41 -9.88
C GLN A 22 -1.23 -4.14 -9.02
N LEU A 23 -0.92 -2.97 -9.60
CA LEU A 23 -1.02 -1.68 -8.90
C LEU A 23 -2.46 -1.36 -8.50
N ASN A 24 -3.44 -1.69 -9.35
CA ASN A 24 -4.86 -1.53 -9.02
C ASN A 24 -5.29 -2.45 -7.87
N ARG A 25 -4.77 -3.69 -7.82
CA ARG A 25 -4.99 -4.58 -6.66
C ARG A 25 -4.38 -4.02 -5.39
N LEU A 26 -3.20 -3.41 -5.49
CA LEU A 26 -2.55 -2.76 -4.34
C LEU A 26 -3.38 -1.57 -3.82
N ARG A 27 -3.91 -0.73 -4.72
CA ARG A 27 -4.81 0.37 -4.35
C ARG A 27 -6.08 -0.16 -3.68
N ALA A 28 -6.74 -1.13 -4.30
CA ALA A 28 -7.96 -1.73 -3.76
C ALA A 28 -7.72 -2.33 -2.35
N ALA A 29 -6.59 -3.00 -2.13
CA ALA A 29 -6.24 -3.50 -0.81
C ALA A 29 -6.07 -2.37 0.23
N GLY A 30 -5.50 -1.23 -0.17
CA GLY A 30 -5.44 -0.04 0.69
C GLY A 30 -6.83 0.54 1.00
N ASP A 31 -7.70 0.61 0.00
CA ASP A 31 -9.07 1.13 0.14
C ASP A 31 -9.96 0.20 0.99
N GLU A 32 -9.75 -1.11 0.94
CA GLU A 32 -10.43 -2.08 1.79
C GLU A 32 -9.89 -2.09 3.23
N LEU A 33 -8.57 -1.93 3.38
CA LEU A 33 -7.92 -1.97 4.69
C LEU A 33 -8.30 -0.78 5.57
N ASP A 34 -8.44 0.42 5.01
CA ASP A 34 -8.75 1.64 5.75
C ASP A 34 -10.04 1.53 6.61
N PRO A 35 -11.23 1.24 6.04
CA PRO A 35 -12.46 1.08 6.82
C PRO A 35 -12.41 -0.16 7.73
N ALA A 36 -11.76 -1.25 7.31
CA ALA A 36 -11.61 -2.44 8.13
C ALA A 36 -10.76 -2.16 9.39
N TRP A 37 -9.69 -1.38 9.24
CA TRP A 37 -8.84 -0.96 10.35
C TRP A 37 -9.59 -0.02 11.29
N VAL A 38 -10.32 0.99 10.78
CA VAL A 38 -11.12 1.89 11.62
C VAL A 38 -12.10 1.11 12.52
N LEU A 39 -12.76 0.08 11.99
CA LEU A 39 -13.66 -0.78 12.77
C LEU A 39 -12.94 -1.51 13.91
N GLN A 40 -11.75 -2.07 13.65
CA GLN A 40 -10.99 -2.80 14.67
C GLN A 40 -10.32 -1.87 15.68
N ARG A 41 -9.82 -0.72 15.23
CA ARG A 41 -9.28 0.33 16.08
C ARG A 41 -10.29 0.77 17.13
N GLY A 42 -11.56 0.94 16.75
CA GLY A 42 -12.63 1.22 17.70
C GLY A 42 -12.68 0.21 18.85
N LYS A 43 -12.51 -1.09 18.58
CA LYS A 43 -12.51 -2.14 19.62
C LYS A 43 -11.27 -2.13 20.50
N ILE A 44 -10.14 -1.67 19.97
CA ILE A 44 -8.87 -1.50 20.70
C ILE A 44 -8.92 -0.24 21.57
N ASP A 45 -9.67 0.78 21.15
CA ASP A 45 -9.83 2.05 21.87
C ASP A 45 -10.89 1.98 22.98
N VAL A 46 -11.91 1.14 22.80
CA VAL A 46 -13.04 0.94 23.74
C VAL A 46 -12.70 0.37 25.13
N PRO A 47 -11.59 -0.35 25.39
CA PRO A 47 -11.25 -0.79 26.75
C PRO A 47 -10.90 0.36 27.73
N GLY A 48 -11.27 1.61 27.40
CA GLY A 48 -10.98 2.87 28.07
C GLY A 48 -11.29 2.98 29.57
N GLN A 49 -11.71 1.89 30.20
CA GLN A 49 -11.45 1.54 31.60
C GLN A 49 -11.95 0.10 31.83
N ILE A 50 -11.09 -0.91 31.80
CA ILE A 50 -11.45 -2.25 32.30
C ILE A 50 -11.60 -2.17 33.82
N GLY A 51 -12.70 -1.59 34.31
CA GLY A 51 -12.92 -1.30 35.72
C GLY A 51 -11.99 -0.21 36.27
N THR A 52 -12.48 0.56 37.24
CA THR A 52 -11.69 1.58 37.96
C THR A 52 -11.00 1.02 39.21
N GLY A 53 -11.25 -0.26 39.51
CA GLY A 53 -10.60 -1.00 40.59
C GLY A 53 -9.08 -1.15 40.40
N PRO A 54 -8.34 -1.58 41.44
CA PRO A 54 -6.88 -1.69 41.38
C PRO A 54 -6.36 -2.53 40.20
N LEU A 55 -7.00 -3.68 39.92
CA LEU A 55 -6.64 -4.54 38.79
C LEU A 55 -6.90 -3.86 37.44
N GLY A 56 -8.00 -3.12 37.32
CA GLY A 56 -8.36 -2.40 36.11
C GLY A 56 -7.39 -1.27 35.77
N ARG A 57 -6.96 -0.53 36.80
CA ARG A 57 -5.91 0.50 36.68
C ARG A 57 -4.57 -0.11 36.29
N ALA A 58 -4.16 -1.21 36.92
CA ALA A 58 -2.92 -1.91 36.58
C ALA A 58 -2.93 -2.45 35.14
N PHE A 59 -4.04 -3.06 34.70
CA PHE A 59 -4.19 -3.51 33.33
C PHE A 59 -4.12 -2.34 32.35
N THR A 60 -4.88 -1.27 32.59
CA THR A 60 -4.95 -0.10 31.70
C THR A 60 -3.57 0.55 31.53
N ALA A 61 -2.79 0.63 32.61
CA ALA A 61 -1.41 1.13 32.57
C ALA A 61 -0.51 0.30 31.64
N LEU A 62 -0.63 -1.03 31.66
CA LEU A 62 0.13 -1.92 30.79
C LEU A 62 -0.41 -1.99 29.36
N TYR A 63 -1.71 -1.77 29.17
CA TYR A 63 -2.39 -1.86 27.88
C TYR A 63 -2.16 -0.65 26.97
N THR A 64 -1.95 0.53 27.56
CA THR A 64 -1.86 1.80 26.80
C THR A 64 -0.71 1.80 25.79
N THR A 65 0.50 1.40 26.20
CA THR A 65 1.68 1.37 25.32
C THR A 65 1.52 0.44 24.11
N PRO A 66 1.18 -0.85 24.26
CA PRO A 66 1.01 -1.75 23.12
C PRO A 66 -0.16 -1.32 22.22
N ARG A 67 -1.26 -0.81 22.80
CA ARG A 67 -2.36 -0.20 22.02
C ARG A 67 -1.85 0.91 21.10
N THR A 68 -1.12 1.87 21.64
CA THR A 68 -0.62 3.02 20.87
C THR A 68 0.35 2.57 19.79
N ALA A 69 1.22 1.60 20.09
CA ALA A 69 2.18 1.06 19.11
C ALA A 69 1.47 0.40 17.92
N VAL A 70 0.47 -0.46 18.18
CA VAL A 70 -0.32 -1.11 17.12
C VAL A 70 -1.09 -0.07 16.32
N ALA A 71 -1.76 0.88 17.00
CA ALA A 71 -2.55 1.88 16.31
C ALA A 71 -1.70 2.76 15.38
N SER A 72 -0.55 3.23 15.87
CA SER A 72 0.36 4.08 15.11
C SER A 72 0.92 3.36 13.88
N ALA A 73 1.27 2.08 14.02
CA ALA A 73 1.76 1.28 12.90
C ALA A 73 0.67 1.09 11.83
N MET A 74 -0.54 0.73 12.24
CA MET A 74 -1.64 0.42 11.32
C MET A 74 -2.22 1.65 10.62
N ASP A 75 -2.23 2.82 11.28
CA ASP A 75 -2.76 4.07 10.71
C ASP A 75 -2.06 4.50 9.41
N GLN A 76 -0.81 4.07 9.20
CA GLN A 76 -0.02 4.45 8.03
C GLN A 76 -0.19 3.48 6.85
N ILE A 77 -0.52 2.22 7.10
CA ILE A 77 -0.45 1.15 6.09
C ILE A 77 -1.42 1.39 4.91
N PRO A 78 -2.70 1.75 5.12
CA PRO A 78 -3.60 2.01 3.99
C PRO A 78 -3.09 3.13 3.09
N GLY A 79 -2.53 4.19 3.68
CA GLY A 79 -1.91 5.31 2.95
C GLY A 79 -0.72 4.86 2.11
N ILE A 80 0.16 4.03 2.67
CA ILE A 80 1.34 3.48 1.98
C ILE A 80 0.92 2.67 0.74
N TYR A 81 -0.12 1.83 0.85
CA TYR A 81 -0.61 1.02 -0.27
C TYR A 81 -1.12 1.89 -1.43
N ARG A 82 -1.91 2.92 -1.11
CA ARG A 82 -2.41 3.89 -2.11
C ARG A 82 -1.25 4.64 -2.77
N GLN A 83 -0.32 5.16 -1.98
CA GLN A 83 0.82 5.92 -2.47
C GLN A 83 1.74 5.08 -3.38
N LEU A 84 2.01 3.81 -3.01
CA LEU A 84 2.78 2.90 -3.85
C LEU A 84 2.06 2.62 -5.18
N ALA A 85 0.74 2.46 -5.16
CA ALA A 85 -0.06 2.28 -6.37
C ALA A 85 -0.07 3.52 -7.27
N ASP A 86 -0.14 4.72 -6.69
CA ASP A 86 -0.09 5.99 -7.42
C ASP A 86 1.28 6.19 -8.08
N ASN A 87 2.35 6.05 -7.28
CA ASN A 87 3.73 6.18 -7.76
C ASN A 87 4.06 5.15 -8.84
N GLY A 88 3.64 3.90 -8.64
CA GLY A 88 3.81 2.85 -9.65
C GLY A 88 3.03 3.15 -10.93
N GLY A 89 1.84 3.73 -10.83
CA GLY A 89 1.05 4.13 -12.00
C GLY A 89 1.75 5.22 -12.82
N GLN A 90 2.34 6.21 -12.16
CA GLN A 90 3.17 7.23 -12.81
C GLN A 90 4.40 6.63 -13.49
N ALA A 91 5.06 5.64 -12.85
CA ALA A 91 6.20 4.95 -13.43
C ALA A 91 5.82 4.16 -14.70
N VAL A 92 4.66 3.50 -14.72
CA VAL A 92 4.15 2.83 -15.93
C VAL A 92 3.90 3.83 -17.06
N GLN A 93 3.27 4.97 -16.76
CA GLN A 93 3.03 6.02 -17.76
C GLN A 93 4.35 6.56 -18.35
N ALA A 94 5.35 6.79 -17.51
CA ALA A 94 6.67 7.23 -17.94
C ALA A 94 7.36 6.17 -18.83
N TYR A 95 7.25 4.88 -18.46
CA TYR A 95 7.77 3.79 -19.27
C TYR A 95 7.12 3.75 -20.66
N GLN A 96 5.78 3.79 -20.73
CA GLN A 96 5.05 3.77 -22.01
C GLN A 96 5.36 4.98 -22.89
N ALA A 97 5.54 6.17 -22.29
CA ALA A 97 5.93 7.38 -23.02
C ALA A 97 7.34 7.26 -23.63
N ALA A 98 8.29 6.68 -22.86
CA ALA A 98 9.64 6.44 -23.34
C ALA A 98 9.66 5.41 -24.48
N ASP A 99 8.92 4.31 -24.32
CA ASP A 99 8.81 3.24 -25.31
C ASP A 99 8.22 3.74 -26.64
N GLY A 100 7.11 4.48 -26.60
CA GLY A 100 6.52 5.09 -27.80
C GLY A 100 7.44 6.10 -28.52
N THR A 101 8.34 6.76 -27.77
CA THR A 101 9.32 7.69 -28.36
C THR A 101 10.44 6.93 -29.10
N ILE A 102 10.76 5.71 -28.68
CA ILE A 102 11.77 4.86 -29.33
C ILE A 102 11.19 4.21 -30.59
N ALA A 103 9.97 3.66 -30.52
CA ALA A 103 9.30 3.09 -31.70
C ALA A 103 9.18 4.11 -32.85
N GLY A 104 8.80 5.36 -32.55
CA GLY A 104 8.68 6.43 -33.55
C GLY A 104 10.02 6.91 -34.16
N ARG A 105 11.18 6.45 -33.66
CA ARG A 105 12.49 6.73 -34.26
C ARG A 105 12.91 5.71 -35.31
N PHE A 106 12.28 4.53 -35.36
CA PHE A 106 12.58 3.49 -36.35
C PHE A 106 11.61 3.49 -37.54
N ASP A 107 10.49 4.21 -37.46
CA ASP A 107 9.52 4.43 -38.56
C ASP A 107 9.89 5.63 -39.48
N ARG A 108 11.17 6.00 -39.59
CA ARG A 108 11.65 7.03 -40.54
C ARG A 108 12.71 6.51 -41.50
#